data_AF-A0A974YNL4-F1
#
_entry.id   AF-A0A974YNL4-F1
#
_cell.length_a   1.000
_cell.length_b   1.000
_cell.length_c   1.000
_cell.angle_alpha   90.00
_cell.angle_beta   90.00
_cell.angle_gamma   90.00
#
_symmetry.space_group_name_H-M   'P 1'
#
loop_
_entity.id
_entity.type
_entity.pdbx_description
1 polymer ?
#
loop_
_entity_poly.entity_id
_entity_poly.type
_entity_poly.pdbx_seq_one_letter_code
_entity_poly.pdbx_strand_id
1 'polypeptide(L)'
;MEHQASAPISGFSPAWPPFGPDVRSTASVAAHLQAEAVHAMMRCQIEFLSFLNHRYEKDFKLIDDLITSQETGDSFEVLGEFMQSAVTEYATEAGKLARINSRALYAAADRIRDGARVIADDMSAATVG
;
A
#
# COMPACT_ATOMS: atom_id res chain seq x y z
N MET A 1 61.58 -4.37 5.33
CA MET A 1 60.33 -4.73 4.63
C MET A 1 59.29 -4.98 5.70
N GLU A 2 58.47 -3.99 6.00
CA GLU A 2 57.20 -4.21 6.69
C GLU A 2 56.13 -3.46 5.92
N HIS A 3 55.20 -4.23 5.40
CA HIS A 3 53.97 -3.80 4.76
C HIS A 3 53.05 -3.31 5.88
N GLN A 4 52.72 -2.02 5.92
CA GLN A 4 51.53 -1.58 6.66
C GLN A 4 50.55 -0.91 5.71
N ALA A 5 49.43 -1.61 5.56
CA ALA A 5 48.38 -1.38 4.60
C ALA A 5 47.58 -0.11 4.91
N SER A 6 47.04 0.45 3.83
CA SER A 6 46.17 1.62 3.73
C SER A 6 45.16 1.78 4.87
N ALA A 7 45.09 3.00 5.41
CA ALA A 7 43.93 3.46 6.15
C ALA A 7 42.69 3.47 5.25
N PRO A 8 41.54 2.94 5.68
CA PRO A 8 40.29 3.21 4.99
C PRO A 8 39.82 4.62 5.39
N ILE A 9 39.82 5.54 4.43
CA ILE A 9 38.89 6.66 4.46
C ILE A 9 37.50 6.06 4.28
N SER A 10 36.72 6.02 5.36
CA SER A 10 35.28 5.83 5.33
C SER A 10 34.74 6.69 6.47
N GLY A 11 34.22 7.88 6.22
CA GLY A 11 33.11 8.10 5.30
C GLY A 11 31.85 8.16 6.15
N PHE A 12 31.61 9.33 6.74
CA PHE A 12 30.35 9.74 7.36
C PHE A 12 29.69 8.71 8.30
N SER A 13 30.26 8.52 9.49
CA SER A 13 29.48 7.96 10.60
C SER A 13 28.49 9.05 11.04
N PRO A 14 27.16 8.89 10.89
CA PRO A 14 26.24 9.82 11.52
C PRO A 14 26.46 9.64 13.01
N ALA A 15 27.14 10.59 13.64
CA ALA A 15 27.31 10.63 15.08
C ALA A 15 25.93 10.85 15.71
N TRP A 16 25.15 9.78 15.84
CA TRP A 16 24.03 9.76 16.77
C TRP A 16 24.62 9.86 18.19
N PRO A 17 24.00 10.63 19.09
CA PRO A 17 24.38 10.63 20.49
C PRO A 17 24.31 9.21 21.07
N PRO A 18 25.07 8.89 22.14
CA PRO A 18 25.13 7.55 22.74
C PRO A 18 23.81 7.08 23.39
N PHE A 19 22.76 7.89 23.31
CA PHE A 19 21.39 7.59 23.72
C PHE A 19 20.52 7.42 22.46
N GLY A 20 20.82 6.38 21.68
CA GLY A 20 19.91 5.94 20.63
C GLY A 20 18.65 5.32 21.25
N PRO A 21 17.47 5.45 20.60
CA PRO A 21 16.24 4.82 21.10
C PRO A 21 16.47 3.30 21.27
N ASP A 22 15.82 2.70 22.28
CA ASP A 22 15.92 1.26 22.53
C ASP A 22 15.58 0.51 21.23
N VAL A 23 16.57 -0.21 20.70
CA VAL A 23 16.48 -1.04 19.50
C VAL A 23 15.27 -1.96 19.54
N ARG A 24 14.86 -2.42 20.73
CA ARG A 24 13.67 -3.26 20.92
C ARG A 24 12.37 -2.51 20.65
N SER A 25 12.25 -1.25 21.08
CA SER A 25 11.06 -0.41 20.83
C SER A 25 10.93 -0.06 19.34
N THR A 26 12.06 0.22 18.68
CA THR A 26 12.06 0.55 17.24
C THR A 26 11.75 -0.67 16.37
N ALA A 27 12.26 -1.86 16.75
CA ALA A 27 11.99 -3.10 16.04
C ALA A 27 10.51 -3.52 16.14
N SER A 28 9.87 -3.34 17.30
CA SER A 28 8.46 -3.68 17.48
C SER A 28 7.53 -2.77 16.69
N VAL A 29 7.81 -1.46 16.63
CA VAL A 29 7.06 -0.49 15.80
C VAL A 29 7.22 -0.81 14.31
N ALA A 30 8.43 -1.13 13.87
CA ALA A 30 8.69 -1.52 12.49
C ALA A 30 7.95 -2.82 12.11
N ALA A 31 7.93 -3.83 12.98
CA ALA A 31 7.22 -5.09 12.73
C ALA A 31 5.70 -4.89 12.61
N HIS A 32 5.10 -4.04 13.45
CA HIS A 32 3.68 -3.72 13.35
C HIS A 32 3.35 -2.96 12.06
N LEU A 33 4.20 -2.00 11.68
CA LEU A 33 4.03 -1.25 10.43
C LEU A 33 4.11 -2.17 9.21
N GLN A 34 5.04 -3.13 9.21
CA GLN A 34 5.15 -4.15 8.16
C GLN A 34 3.90 -5.04 8.10
N ALA A 35 3.38 -5.49 9.24
CA ALA A 35 2.17 -6.31 9.28
C ALA A 35 0.94 -5.57 8.74
N GLU A 36 0.75 -4.31 9.12
CA GLU A 36 -0.34 -3.47 8.60
C GLU A 36 -0.19 -3.20 7.10
N ALA A 37 1.05 -2.98 6.61
CA ALA A 37 1.31 -2.80 5.19
C ALA A 37 0.97 -4.07 4.38
N VAL A 38 1.37 -5.25 4.86
CA VAL A 38 1.02 -6.54 4.23
C VAL A 38 -0.50 -6.74 4.23
N HIS A 39 -1.17 -6.45 5.34
CA HIS A 39 -2.62 -6.60 5.44
C HIS A 39 -3.38 -5.65 4.50
N ALA A 40 -2.95 -4.38 4.41
CA ALA A 40 -3.50 -3.43 3.45
C ALA A 40 -3.27 -3.85 1.99
N MET A 41 -2.05 -4.34 1.68
CA MET A 41 -1.71 -4.87 0.37
C MET A 41 -2.60 -6.06 -0.01
N MET A 42 -2.81 -7.01 0.90
CA MET A 42 -3.69 -8.15 0.66
C MET A 42 -5.14 -7.72 0.41
N ARG A 43 -5.65 -6.72 1.14
CA ARG A 43 -6.99 -6.16 0.90
C ARG A 43 -7.10 -5.50 -0.49
N CYS A 44 -6.10 -4.73 -0.90
CA CYS A 44 -6.05 -4.17 -2.25
C CYS A 44 -6.02 -5.27 -3.32
N GLN A 45 -5.23 -6.33 -3.11
CA GLN A 45 -5.17 -7.46 -4.04
C GLN A 45 -6.51 -8.19 -4.16
N ILE A 46 -7.18 -8.45 -3.03
CA ILE A 46 -8.50 -9.11 -3.01
C ILE A 46 -9.51 -8.28 -3.79
N GLU A 47 -9.58 -6.97 -3.52
CA GLU A 47 -10.55 -6.10 -4.20
C GLU A 47 -10.27 -6.03 -5.71
N PHE A 48 -8.99 -5.87 -6.09
CA PHE A 48 -8.59 -5.84 -7.49
C PHE A 48 -8.92 -7.14 -8.24
N LEU A 49 -8.68 -8.30 -7.61
CA LEU A 49 -9.02 -9.61 -8.20
C LEU A 49 -10.53 -9.79 -8.32
N SER A 50 -11.31 -9.38 -7.32
CA SER A 50 -12.77 -9.40 -7.37
C SER A 50 -13.30 -8.55 -8.52
N PHE A 51 -12.72 -7.36 -8.71
CA PHE A 51 -13.07 -6.48 -9.82
C PHE A 51 -12.72 -7.10 -11.18
N LEU A 52 -11.53 -7.67 -11.33
CA LEU A 52 -11.13 -8.34 -12.58
C LEU A 52 -12.06 -9.49 -12.94
N ASN A 53 -12.44 -10.32 -11.96
CA ASN A 53 -13.39 -11.40 -12.21
C ASN A 53 -14.73 -10.84 -12.72
N HIS A 54 -15.27 -9.82 -12.05
CA HIS A 54 -16.50 -9.16 -12.48
C HIS A 54 -16.37 -8.58 -13.90
N ARG A 55 -15.24 -7.95 -14.22
CA ARG A 55 -14.99 -7.35 -15.52
C ARG A 55 -14.95 -8.40 -16.64
N TYR A 56 -14.35 -9.57 -16.38
CA TYR A 56 -14.35 -10.69 -17.33
C TYR A 56 -15.74 -11.29 -17.54
N GLU A 57 -16.55 -11.41 -16.49
CA GLU A 57 -17.95 -11.82 -16.65
C GLU A 57 -18.74 -10.85 -17.54
N LYS A 58 -18.50 -9.54 -17.39
CA LYS A 58 -19.10 -8.52 -18.26
C LYS A 58 -18.56 -8.56 -19.70
N ASP A 59 -17.26 -8.80 -19.89
CA ASP A 59 -16.67 -8.97 -21.23
C ASP A 59 -17.26 -10.17 -21.95
N PHE A 60 -17.42 -11.29 -21.25
CA PHE A 60 -18.05 -12.48 -21.79
C PHE A 60 -19.50 -12.20 -22.21
N LYS A 61 -20.27 -11.55 -21.32
CA LYS A 61 -21.64 -11.15 -21.62
C LYS A 61 -21.74 -10.21 -22.83
N LEU A 62 -20.81 -9.27 -22.98
CA LEU A 62 -20.79 -8.38 -24.15
C LEU A 62 -20.68 -9.17 -25.45
N ILE A 63 -19.85 -10.22 -25.49
CA ILE A 63 -19.71 -11.06 -26.68
C ILE A 63 -21.04 -11.73 -27.04
N ASP A 64 -21.74 -12.29 -26.03
CA ASP A 64 -23.05 -12.91 -26.23
C ASP A 64 -24.10 -11.88 -26.70
N ASP A 65 -24.11 -10.69 -26.11
CA ASP A 65 -25.03 -9.60 -26.46
C ASP A 65 -24.72 -9.05 -27.88
N LEU A 66 -23.45 -9.00 -28.29
CA LEU A 66 -23.04 -8.60 -29.65
C LEU A 66 -23.43 -9.63 -30.72
N ILE A 67 -23.31 -10.92 -30.42
CA ILE A 67 -23.76 -11.98 -31.33
C ILE A 67 -25.27 -11.86 -31.53
N THR A 68 -26.03 -11.68 -30.44
CA THR A 68 -27.48 -11.55 -30.49
C THR A 68 -27.92 -10.27 -31.22
N SER A 69 -27.28 -9.14 -30.94
CA SER A 69 -27.66 -7.84 -31.53
C SER A 69 -27.27 -7.67 -33.00
N GLN A 70 -26.36 -8.49 -33.54
CA GLN A 70 -26.10 -8.51 -34.98
C GLN A 70 -27.33 -8.94 -35.78
N GLU A 71 -28.19 -9.78 -35.19
CA GLU A 71 -29.44 -10.22 -35.82
C GLU A 71 -30.50 -9.10 -35.82
N THR A 72 -30.41 -8.14 -34.88
CA THR A 72 -31.40 -7.06 -34.70
C THR A 72 -30.93 -5.70 -35.24
N GLY A 73 -29.62 -5.50 -35.44
CA GLY A 73 -29.02 -4.25 -35.88
C GLY A 73 -28.58 -3.30 -34.76
N ASP A 74 -28.68 -3.73 -33.49
CA ASP A 74 -28.50 -2.85 -32.31
C ASP A 74 -27.09 -2.91 -31.69
N SER A 75 -26.11 -3.51 -32.39
CA SER A 75 -24.78 -3.78 -31.82
C SER A 75 -24.02 -2.53 -31.35
N PHE A 76 -24.27 -1.37 -31.97
CA PHE A 76 -23.66 -0.11 -31.53
C PHE A 76 -24.25 0.42 -30.22
N GLU A 77 -25.53 0.21 -29.98
CA GLU A 77 -26.19 0.58 -28.73
C GLU A 77 -25.68 -0.29 -27.57
N VAL A 78 -25.65 -1.61 -27.78
CA VAL A 78 -25.09 -2.59 -26.82
C VAL A 78 -23.65 -2.22 -26.44
N LEU A 79 -22.81 -1.90 -27.42
CA LEU A 79 -21.42 -1.48 -27.16
C LEU A 79 -21.35 -0.16 -26.39
N GLY A 80 -22.22 0.80 -26.72
CA GLY A 80 -22.29 2.09 -26.02
C GLY A 80 -22.65 1.95 -24.55
N GLU A 81 -23.70 1.19 -24.23
CA GLU A 81 -24.13 0.92 -22.86
C GLU A 81 -23.04 0.21 -22.05
N PHE A 82 -22.36 -0.75 -22.69
CA PHE A 82 -21.25 -1.45 -22.08
C PHE A 82 -20.10 -0.51 -21.73
N MET A 83 -19.69 0.37 -22.64
CA MET A 83 -18.59 1.31 -22.40
C MET A 83 -18.93 2.30 -21.29
N GLN A 84 -20.17 2.81 -21.25
CA GLN A 84 -20.63 3.68 -20.17
C GLN A 84 -20.61 2.98 -18.80
N SER A 85 -21.06 1.73 -18.76
CA SER A 85 -21.02 0.90 -17.56
C SER A 85 -19.58 0.65 -17.12
N ALA A 86 -18.70 0.27 -18.05
CA ALA A 86 -17.29 -0.01 -17.77
C ALA A 86 -16.57 1.22 -17.18
N VAL A 87 -16.75 2.42 -17.74
CA VAL A 87 -16.16 3.65 -17.20
C VAL A 87 -16.61 3.89 -15.76
N THR A 88 -17.89 3.72 -15.48
CA THR A 88 -18.47 3.91 -14.14
C THR A 88 -17.91 2.89 -13.14
N GLU A 89 -17.79 1.64 -13.56
CA GLU A 89 -17.24 0.55 -12.74
C GLU A 89 -15.75 0.79 -12.42
N TYR A 90 -14.92 1.15 -13.41
CA TYR A 90 -13.52 1.48 -13.19
C TYR A 90 -13.34 2.69 -12.24
N ALA A 91 -14.14 3.73 -12.40
CA ALA A 91 -14.09 4.90 -11.53
C ALA A 91 -14.47 4.53 -10.09
N THR A 92 -15.49 3.69 -9.92
CA THR A 92 -15.91 3.17 -8.62
C THR A 92 -14.80 2.36 -7.97
N GLU A 93 -14.16 1.48 -8.73
CA GLU A 93 -13.11 0.61 -8.24
C GLU A 93 -11.85 1.39 -7.83
N ALA A 94 -11.44 2.36 -8.65
CA ALA A 94 -10.36 3.28 -8.29
C ALA A 94 -10.64 4.01 -6.96
N GLY A 95 -11.90 4.40 -6.73
CA GLY A 95 -12.35 4.99 -5.47
C GLY A 95 -12.22 4.05 -4.27
N LYS A 96 -12.52 2.76 -4.44
CA LYS A 96 -12.33 1.75 -3.38
C LYS A 96 -10.85 1.55 -3.05
N LEU A 97 -10.00 1.42 -4.07
CA LEU A 97 -8.55 1.27 -3.88
C LEU A 97 -7.96 2.51 -3.17
N ALA A 98 -8.36 3.71 -3.56
CA ALA A 98 -7.96 4.94 -2.87
C ALA A 98 -8.39 4.96 -1.39
N ARG A 99 -9.57 4.41 -1.08
CA ARG A 99 -10.07 4.30 0.31
C ARG A 99 -9.29 3.29 1.15
N ILE A 100 -8.90 2.16 0.58
CA ILE A 100 -8.08 1.16 1.26
C ILE A 100 -6.69 1.76 1.55
N ASN A 101 -6.07 2.37 0.54
CA ASN A 101 -4.74 2.97 0.67
C ASN A 101 -4.73 4.14 1.67
N SER A 102 -5.72 5.04 1.61
CA SER A 102 -5.80 6.15 2.58
C SER A 102 -5.97 5.63 4.01
N ARG A 103 -6.83 4.64 4.24
CA ARG A 103 -6.99 4.02 5.57
C ARG A 103 -5.67 3.41 6.07
N ALA A 104 -4.94 2.72 5.21
CA ALA A 104 -3.64 2.15 5.55
C ALA A 104 -2.61 3.23 5.90
N LEU A 105 -2.54 4.31 5.12
CA LEU A 105 -1.65 5.45 5.37
C LEU A 105 -1.98 6.17 6.69
N TYR A 106 -3.27 6.38 6.99
CA TYR A 106 -3.69 6.96 8.26
C TYR A 106 -3.32 6.08 9.45
N ALA A 107 -3.55 4.75 9.35
CA ALA A 107 -3.15 3.82 10.41
C ALA A 107 -1.63 3.80 10.62
N ALA A 108 -0.85 3.82 9.53
CA ALA A 108 0.61 3.93 9.60
C ALA A 108 1.07 5.22 10.29
N ALA A 109 0.50 6.37 9.91
CA ALA A 109 0.83 7.66 10.50
C ALA A 109 0.50 7.73 12.01
N ASP A 110 -0.64 7.17 12.40
CA ASP A 110 -1.06 7.08 13.81
C ASP A 110 -0.07 6.24 14.63
N ARG A 111 0.35 5.09 14.11
CA ARG A 111 1.35 4.22 14.76
C ARG A 111 2.72 4.85 14.86
N ILE A 112 3.16 5.60 13.85
CA ILE A 112 4.42 6.33 13.90
C ILE A 112 4.37 7.41 14.99
N ARG A 113 3.25 8.13 15.10
CA ARG A 113 3.04 9.13 16.15
C ARG A 113 3.06 8.52 17.55
N ASP A 114 2.40 7.38 17.73
CA ASP A 114 2.42 6.65 19.00
C ASP A 114 3.83 6.17 19.36
N GLY A 115 4.55 5.57 18.40
CA GLY A 115 5.92 5.13 18.59
C GLY A 115 6.87 6.27 18.96
N ALA A 116 6.75 7.43 18.29
CA ALA A 116 7.53 8.62 18.61
C ALA A 116 7.26 9.14 20.03
N ARG A 117 6.02 9.05 20.50
CA ARG A 117 5.65 9.43 21.87
C ARG A 117 6.26 8.50 22.91
N VAL A 118 6.18 7.19 22.70
CA VAL A 118 6.78 6.19 23.60
C VAL A 118 8.29 6.41 23.73
N ILE A 119 8.98 6.64 22.61
CA ILE A 119 10.42 6.92 22.60
C ILE A 119 10.76 8.21 23.36
N ALA A 120 9.93 9.25 23.23
CA ALA A 120 10.12 10.51 23.95
C ALA A 120 9.91 10.34 25.46
N ASP A 121 8.88 9.60 25.86
CA ASP A 121 8.58 9.30 27.26
C ASP A 121 9.72 8.49 27.90
N ASP A 122 10.25 7.46 27.22
CA ASP A 122 11.39 6.65 27.69
C ASP A 122 12.66 7.50 27.90
N MET A 123 12.94 8.43 26.98
CA MET A 123 14.09 9.34 27.09
C MET A 123 13.95 10.28 28.29
N SER A 124 12.74 10.79 28.52
CA SER A 124 12.47 11.65 29.68
C SER A 124 12.65 10.90 31.00
N ALA A 125 12.18 9.65 31.08
CA ALA A 125 12.31 8.81 32.26
C ALA A 125 13.78 8.47 32.57
N ALA A 126 14.60 8.22 31.54
CA ALA A 126 16.03 7.96 31.68
C ALA A 126 16.85 9.18 32.12
N THR A 127 16.33 10.40 31.95
CA THR A 127 17.05 11.64 32.29
C THR A 127 16.77 12.13 33.72
N VAL A 128 15.70 11.64 34.36
CA VAL A 128 15.29 12.02 35.72
C VAL A 128 15.74 10.98 36.78
N GLY A 129 16.28 9.83 36.34
CA GLY A 129 16.78 8.74 37.19
C GLY A 129 18.27 8.82 37.51
#